data_AF-R9GVB4-F1
#
_entry.id   AF-R9GVB4-F1
#
_cell.length_a   1.000
_cell.length_b   1.000
_cell.length_c   1.000
_cell.angle_alpha   90.00
_cell.angle_beta   90.00
_cell.angle_gamma   90.00
#
_symmetry.space_group_name_H-M   'P 1'
#
loop_
_entity.id
_entity.type
_entity.pdbx_description
1 polymer ?
#
loop_
_entity_poly.entity_id
_entity_poly.type
_entity_poly.pdbx_seq_one_letter_code
_entity_poly.pdbx_strand_id
1 'polypeptide(L)' 'MSYDIIAVPSFRKELKKLAKKYHSLKSDLTILFEILEKDPTHGIA' A
#
# COMPACT_ATOMS: atom_id res chain seq x y z
N MET A 1 -4.32 15.64 8.81
CA MET A 1 -4.50 15.74 7.35
C MET A 1 -4.60 14.32 6.86
N SER A 2 -5.75 13.90 6.36
CA SER A 2 -5.95 12.54 5.87
C SER A 2 -5.92 12.57 4.36
N TYR A 3 -4.97 11.86 3.77
CA TYR A 3 -4.83 11.75 2.31
C TYR A 3 -5.56 10.50 1.81
N ASP A 4 -6.27 10.63 0.70
CA ASP A 4 -6.92 9.48 0.05
C ASP A 4 -5.90 8.74 -0.84
N ILE A 5 -5.66 7.48 -0.53
CA ILE A 5 -4.74 6.63 -1.30
C ILE A 5 -5.49 5.99 -2.47
N ILE A 6 -5.25 6.52 -3.67
CA ILE A 6 -5.87 6.03 -4.90
C ILE A 6 -4.96 4.99 -5.56
N ALA A 7 -5.25 3.71 -5.32
CA ALA A 7 -4.53 2.61 -5.96
C ALA A 7 -4.92 2.42 -7.43
N VAL A 8 -3.92 2.39 -8.31
CA VAL A 8 -4.08 2.18 -9.76
C VAL A 8 -4.66 0.77 -10.06
N PRO A 9 -5.53 0.60 -11.07
CA PRO A 9 -6.15 -0.69 -11.37
C PRO A 9 -5.16 -1.82 -11.68
N SER A 10 -4.03 -1.52 -12.32
CA SER A 10 -2.93 -2.46 -12.57
C SER A 10 -2.31 -2.94 -11.25
N PHE A 11 -2.01 -2.01 -10.35
CA PHE A 11 -1.46 -2.30 -9.02
C PHE A 11 -2.37 -3.23 -8.22
N ARG A 12 -3.69 -3.01 -8.22
CA ARG A 12 -4.65 -3.90 -7.54
C ARG A 12 -4.59 -5.34 -8.07
N LYS A 13 -4.44 -5.53 -9.39
CA LYS A 13 -4.34 -6.87 -9.99
C LYS A 13 -3.04 -7.57 -9.61
N GLU A 14 -1.93 -6.85 -9.62
CA GLU A 14 -0.61 -7.36 -9.26
C GLU A 14 -0.52 -7.69 -7.77
N LEU A 15 -1.00 -6.79 -6.92
CA LEU A 15 -1.09 -6.98 -5.47
C LEU A 15 -1.94 -8.20 -5.12
N LYS A 16 -3.06 -8.44 -5.82
CA LYS A 16 -3.86 -9.65 -5.62
C LYS A 16 -3.11 -10.92 -5.99
N LYS A 17 -2.29 -10.92 -7.05
CA LYS A 17 -1.44 -12.06 -7.42
C LYS A 17 -0.33 -12.26 -6.38
N LEU A 18 0.29 -11.17 -5.94
CA LEU A 18 1.41 -11.19 -5.00
C LEU A 18 0.96 -11.62 -3.59
N ALA A 19 -0.21 -11.16 -3.15
CA ALA A 19 -0.82 -11.55 -1.87
C ALA A 19 -1.19 -13.04 -1.80
N LYS A 20 -1.43 -13.70 -2.95
CA LYS A 20 -1.59 -15.16 -2.99
C LYS A 20 -0.27 -15.89 -2.76
N LYS A 21 0.84 -15.30 -3.20
CA LYS A 21 2.18 -15.89 -3.09
C LYS A 21 2.83 -15.59 -1.72
N TYR A 22 2.55 -14.42 -1.16
CA TYR A 22 3.10 -13.95 0.11
C TYR A 22 1.98 -13.38 0.98
N HIS A 23 1.57 -14.13 2.01
CA HIS A 23 0.51 -13.71 2.92
C HIS A 23 0.90 -12.52 3.81
N SER A 24 2.19 -12.41 4.18
CA SER A 24 2.73 -11.29 4.98
C SER A 24 2.65 -9.94 4.27
N LEU A 25 2.59 -9.95 2.94
CA LEU A 25 2.63 -8.73 2.15
C LEU A 25 1.37 -7.87 2.33
N LYS A 26 0.24 -8.49 2.72
CA LYS A 26 -0.97 -7.74 3.07
C LYS A 26 -0.78 -6.91 4.33
N SER A 27 -0.18 -7.48 5.37
CA SER A 27 0.06 -6.75 6.62
C SER A 27 1.05 -5.61 6.41
N ASP A 28 2.11 -5.83 5.65
CA ASP A 28 3.12 -4.81 5.36
C ASP A 28 2.53 -3.65 4.57
N LEU A 29 1.68 -3.94 3.57
CA LEU A 29 0.99 -2.92 2.79
C LEU A 29 -0.03 -2.13 3.60
N THR A 30 -0.76 -2.75 4.53
CA THR A 30 -1.66 -2.04 5.43
C THR A 30 -0.90 -1.02 6.27
N ILE A 31 0.25 -1.41 6.84
CA ILE A 31 1.11 -0.50 7.62
C ILE A 31 1.60 0.65 6.73
N LEU A 32 2.02 0.34 5.50
CA LEU A 32 2.46 1.37 4.55
C LEU A 32 1.34 2.37 4.24
N PHE A 33 0.10 1.90 4.04
CA PHE A 33 -1.03 2.78 3.79
C PHE A 33 -1.35 3.67 4.99
N GLU A 34 -1.35 3.14 6.22
CA GLU A 34 -1.56 3.95 7.42
C GLU A 34 -0.51 5.05 7.60
N ILE A 35 0.73 4.76 7.20
CA ILE A 35 1.82 5.74 7.23
C ILE A 35 1.61 6.80 6.14
N LEU A 36 1.33 6.38 4.90
CA LEU A 36 1.12 7.29 3.77
C LEU A 36 -0.12 8.18 3.92
N GLU A 37 -1.17 7.70 4.60
CA GLU A 37 -2.36 8.49 4.93
C GLU A 37 -2.02 9.66 5.87
N LYS A 38 -1.02 9.49 6.73
CA LYS A 38 -0.56 10.50 7.71
C LYS A 38 0.57 11.37 7.14
N ASP A 39 1.50 10.76 6.43
CA ASP A 39 2.67 11.38 5.83
C ASP A 39 2.86 10.86 4.39
N PRO A 40 2.35 11.59 3.38
CA PRO A 40 2.47 11.19 1.98
C PRO A 40 3.91 11.30 1.46
N THR A 41 4.82 11.93 2.21
CA THR A 41 6.24 12.08 1.87
C THR A 41 7.14 11.04 2.54
N HIS A 42 6.55 10.05 3.20
CA HIS A 42 7.30 8.98 3.83
C HIS A 42 8.08 8.14 2.80
N GLY A 43 9.38 7.99 3.02
CA GLY A 43 10.27 7.19 2.15
C GLY A 43 10.87 7.95 0.96
N ILE A 44 10.64 9.27 0.86
CA ILE A 44 11.40 10.16 -0.03
C ILE A 44 12.56 10.74 0.79
N ALA A 45 13.67 10.01 0.86
CA ALA A 45 14.92 10.47 1.49
C ALA A 45 16.07 10.33 0.50
#